data_AF-A0A7H0IQX4-F1
#
_entry.id   AF-A0A7H0IQX4-F1
#
_cell.length_a   1.000
_cell.length_b   1.000
_cell.length_c   1.000
_cell.angle_alpha   90.00
_cell.angle_beta   90.00
_cell.angle_gamma   90.00
#
_symmetry.space_group_name_H-M   'P 1'
#
loop_
_entity.id
_entity.type
_entity.pdbx_description
1 polymer ?
#
loop_
_entity_poly.entity_id
_entity_poly.type
_entity_poly.pdbx_seq_one_letter_code
_entity_poly.pdbx_strand_id
1 'polypeptide(L)'
;MAARHIAPRTAPGARVVAQAVTLLSPDPDCARADLARQLTAVGRMPAYRACLRRAGLTNPADTLVVGDGTTVTDAVKRYQDAGVTDLIVVPLNERRRTLDLLTG
;
A
#
# COMPACT_ATOMS: atom_id res chain seq x y z
N MET A 1 28.20 -14.40 -16.70
CA MET A 1 27.63 -13.14 -17.26
C MET A 1 26.11 -13.27 -17.39
N ALA A 2 25.37 -13.10 -16.28
CA ALA A 2 23.89 -13.03 -16.24
C ALA A 2 23.40 -12.46 -14.89
N ALA A 3 24.19 -12.65 -13.82
CA ALA A 3 23.91 -12.15 -12.46
C ALA A 3 23.77 -10.61 -12.33
N ARG A 4 24.16 -9.84 -13.37
CA ARG A 4 24.09 -8.37 -13.40
C ARG A 4 22.85 -7.81 -14.09
N HIS A 5 21.87 -8.64 -14.47
CA HIS A 5 20.67 -8.19 -15.20
C HIS A 5 19.38 -8.19 -14.38
N ILE A 6 19.38 -8.63 -13.12
CA ILE A 6 18.13 -8.75 -12.34
C ILE A 6 18.33 -8.30 -10.89
N ALA A 7 18.77 -7.07 -10.73
CA ALA A 7 18.30 -6.24 -9.63
C ALA A 7 18.03 -4.88 -10.28
N PRO A 8 16.80 -4.36 -10.28
CA PRO A 8 16.58 -2.98 -10.67
C PRO A 8 17.38 -2.13 -9.68
N ARG A 9 18.59 -1.72 -10.09
CA ARG A 9 19.31 -0.65 -9.41
C ARG A 9 18.73 0.62 -9.98
N THR A 10 17.97 1.32 -9.16
CA THR A 10 17.60 2.70 -9.43
C THR A 10 18.89 3.50 -9.62
N ALA A 11 18.91 4.39 -10.62
CA ALA A 11 20.07 5.25 -10.84
C ALA A 11 20.32 6.11 -9.58
N PRO A 12 21.56 6.51 -9.28
CA PRO A 12 21.82 7.45 -8.20
C PRO A 12 20.93 8.70 -8.34
N GLY A 13 20.22 9.07 -7.27
CA GLY A 13 19.28 10.20 -7.26
C GLY A 13 17.91 9.93 -7.90
N ALA A 14 17.60 8.69 -8.27
CA ALA A 14 16.25 8.34 -8.75
C ALA A 14 15.18 8.59 -7.67
N ARG A 15 14.05 9.13 -8.10
CA ARG A 15 12.85 9.26 -7.27
C ARG A 15 12.03 7.98 -7.32
N VAL A 16 11.59 7.50 -6.16
CA VAL A 16 10.75 6.32 -6.00
C VAL A 16 9.35 6.78 -5.60
N VAL A 17 8.39 6.61 -6.52
CA VAL A 17 6.98 6.92 -6.26
C VAL A 17 6.25 5.66 -5.82
N ALA A 18 5.52 5.74 -4.71
CA ALA A 18 4.61 4.68 -4.28
C ALA A 18 3.20 5.24 -4.05
N GLN A 19 2.19 4.37 -4.10
CA GLN A 19 0.82 4.71 -3.77
C GLN A 19 0.33 3.85 -2.62
N ALA A 20 -0.20 4.49 -1.57
CA ALA A 20 -0.83 3.82 -0.45
C ALA A 20 -2.32 4.16 -0.41
N VAL A 21 -3.16 3.13 -0.52
CA VAL A 21 -4.61 3.27 -0.35
C VAL A 21 -4.92 3.13 1.14
N THR A 22 -5.61 4.11 1.72
CA THR A 22 -5.90 4.18 3.17
C THR A 22 -7.40 4.11 3.43
N LEU A 23 -7.79 3.47 4.52
CA LEU A 23 -9.16 3.50 5.04
C LEU A 23 -9.11 3.61 6.57
N LEU A 24 -9.67 4.70 7.09
CA LEU A 24 -9.82 4.87 8.53
C LEU A 24 -10.97 4.00 9.03
N SER A 25 -10.71 3.13 9.99
CA SER A 25 -11.73 2.28 10.60
C SER A 25 -11.46 2.04 12.08
N PRO A 26 -12.49 2.13 12.95
CA PRO A 26 -12.39 1.66 14.33
C PRO A 26 -12.38 0.13 14.45
N ASP A 27 -12.77 -0.57 13.38
CA ASP A 27 -12.73 -2.04 13.27
C ASP A 27 -11.98 -2.42 11.97
N PRO A 28 -10.65 -2.57 12.03
CA PRO A 28 -9.84 -2.85 10.85
C PRO A 28 -10.11 -4.24 10.27
N ASP A 29 -10.44 -5.23 11.11
CA ASP A 29 -10.63 -6.61 10.68
C ASP A 29 -11.94 -6.76 9.89
N CYS A 30 -13.03 -6.18 10.41
CA CYS A 30 -14.30 -6.14 9.69
C CYS A 30 -14.15 -5.39 8.35
N ALA A 31 -13.48 -4.23 8.36
CA ALA A 31 -13.23 -3.46 7.15
C ALA A 31 -12.39 -4.21 6.11
N ARG A 32 -11.35 -4.95 6.55
CA ARG A 32 -10.56 -5.81 5.65
C ARG A 32 -11.39 -6.94 5.07
N ALA A 33 -12.25 -7.58 5.86
CA ALA A 33 -13.15 -8.64 5.38
C ALA A 33 -14.14 -8.10 4.32
N ASP A 34 -14.64 -6.88 4.49
CA ASP A 34 -15.54 -6.23 3.55
C ASP A 34 -14.82 -5.89 2.24
N LEU A 35 -13.64 -5.28 2.33
CA LEU A 35 -12.79 -4.96 1.19
C LEU A 35 -12.37 -6.22 0.43
N ALA A 36 -12.08 -7.31 1.12
CA ALA A 36 -11.76 -8.60 0.51
C ALA A 36 -12.90 -9.10 -0.38
N ARG A 37 -14.15 -8.97 0.09
CA ARG A 37 -15.33 -9.34 -0.71
C ARG A 37 -15.45 -8.45 -1.94
N GLN A 38 -15.32 -7.13 -1.78
CA GLN A 38 -15.41 -6.17 -2.89
C GLN A 38 -14.32 -6.36 -3.95
N LEU A 39 -13.10 -6.69 -3.54
CA LEU A 39 -11.94 -6.84 -4.42
C LEU A 39 -11.80 -8.24 -5.03
N THR A 40 -12.75 -9.15 -4.79
CA THR A 40 -12.72 -10.54 -5.28
C THR A 40 -12.50 -10.62 -6.80
N ALA A 41 -13.11 -9.74 -7.59
CA ALA A 41 -12.97 -9.74 -9.04
C ALA A 41 -11.53 -9.44 -9.48
N VAL A 42 -10.90 -8.42 -8.88
CA VAL A 42 -9.50 -8.04 -9.17
C VAL A 42 -8.54 -9.13 -8.70
N GLY A 43 -8.80 -9.71 -7.53
CA GLY A 43 -8.02 -10.83 -6.97
C GLY A 43 -8.06 -12.10 -7.81
N ARG A 44 -8.97 -12.26 -8.77
CA ARG A 44 -9.01 -13.41 -9.70
C ARG A 44 -8.18 -13.19 -10.96
N MET A 45 -7.76 -11.96 -11.26
CA MET A 45 -6.96 -11.65 -12.44
C MET A 45 -5.57 -12.31 -12.34
N PRO A 46 -5.13 -13.10 -13.34
CA PRO A 46 -3.86 -13.83 -13.27
C PRO A 46 -2.64 -12.93 -12.99
N ALA A 47 -2.59 -11.77 -13.65
CA ALA A 47 -1.51 -10.80 -13.47
C ALA A 47 -1.49 -10.22 -12.04
N TYR A 48 -2.65 -9.89 -11.48
CA TYR A 48 -2.74 -9.33 -10.13
C TYR A 48 -2.37 -10.35 -9.06
N ARG A 49 -2.83 -11.61 -9.19
CA ARG A 49 -2.42 -12.71 -8.30
C ARG A 49 -0.92 -12.95 -8.33
N ALA A 50 -0.30 -12.85 -9.51
CA ALA A 50 1.14 -12.99 -9.64
C ALA A 50 1.89 -11.87 -8.88
N CYS A 51 1.39 -10.64 -8.91
CA CYS A 51 1.93 -9.52 -8.13
C CYS A 51 1.76 -9.75 -6.61
N LEU A 52 0.57 -10.11 -6.14
CA LEU A 52 0.32 -10.39 -4.73
C LEU A 52 1.24 -11.50 -4.20
N ARG A 53 1.37 -12.60 -4.94
CA ARG A 53 2.25 -13.71 -4.56
C ARG A 53 3.71 -13.28 -4.42
N ARG A 54 4.20 -12.38 -5.29
CA ARG A 54 5.57 -11.84 -5.18
C ARG A 54 5.76 -11.00 -3.92
N ALA A 55 4.70 -10.35 -3.45
CA ALA A 55 4.68 -9.59 -2.20
C ALA A 55 4.39 -10.46 -0.95
N GLY A 56 4.21 -11.78 -1.12
CA GLY A 56 3.82 -12.67 -0.02
C GLY A 56 2.37 -12.52 0.44
N LEU A 57 1.53 -11.87 -0.38
CA LEU A 57 0.14 -11.58 -0.05
C LEU A 57 -0.80 -12.54 -0.78
N THR A 58 -1.94 -12.82 -0.14
CA THR A 58 -2.98 -13.69 -0.71
C THR A 58 -4.25 -12.93 -1.06
N ASN A 59 -4.49 -11.78 -0.44
CA ASN A 59 -5.71 -11.01 -0.61
C ASN A 59 -5.39 -9.57 -1.06
N PRO A 60 -6.09 -9.04 -2.09
CA PRO A 60 -5.97 -7.63 -2.46
C PRO A 60 -6.14 -6.66 -1.28
N ALA A 61 -7.03 -6.97 -0.33
CA ALA A 61 -7.27 -6.15 0.85
C ALA A 61 -6.03 -6.01 1.76
N ASP A 62 -5.07 -6.94 1.68
CA ASP A 62 -3.82 -6.88 2.44
C ASP A 62 -2.90 -5.76 1.95
N THR A 63 -3.11 -5.29 0.71
CA THR A 63 -2.34 -4.17 0.14
C THR A 63 -2.82 -2.80 0.66
N LEU A 64 -3.98 -2.75 1.33
CA LEU A 64 -4.57 -1.52 1.85
C LEU A 64 -4.12 -1.25 3.30
N VAL A 65 -3.89 0.03 3.60
CA VAL A 65 -3.63 0.54 4.95
C VAL A 65 -4.99 0.79 5.62
N VAL A 66 -5.46 -0.20 6.37
CA VAL A 66 -6.74 -0.15 7.10
C VAL A 66 -6.45 -0.08 8.59
N GLY A 67 -6.95 0.96 9.25
CA GLY A 67 -6.75 1.16 10.69
C GLY A 67 -7.11 2.55 11.16
N ASP A 68 -6.60 2.93 12.33
CA ASP A 68 -6.76 4.26 12.90
C ASP A 68 -5.69 5.25 12.37
N GLY A 69 -5.67 6.45 12.95
CA GLY A 69 -4.71 7.48 12.56
C GLY A 69 -3.25 7.05 12.77
N THR A 70 -2.96 6.34 13.87
CA THR A 70 -1.62 5.79 14.16
C THR A 70 -1.21 4.77 13.10
N THR A 71 -2.13 3.90 12.69
CA THR A 71 -1.88 2.90 11.64
C THR A 71 -1.48 3.57 10.32
N VAL A 72 -2.12 4.69 9.98
CA VAL A 72 -1.82 5.47 8.77
C VAL A 72 -0.46 6.15 8.87
N THR A 73 -0.17 6.84 9.97
CA THR A 73 1.12 7.54 10.13
C THR A 73 2.30 6.57 10.17
N ASP A 74 2.15 5.42 10.83
CA ASP A 74 3.16 4.37 10.85
C ASP A 74 3.36 3.72 9.47
N ALA A 75 2.30 3.60 8.67
CA ALA A 75 2.42 3.11 7.30
C ALA A 75 3.23 4.09 6.44
N VAL A 76 3.00 5.39 6.58
CA VAL A 76 3.80 6.42 5.87
C VAL A 76 5.27 6.34 6.26
N LYS A 77 5.59 6.20 7.56
CA LYS A 77 6.97 6.00 8.03
C LYS A 77 7.60 4.75 7.41
N ARG A 78 6.89 3.62 7.39
CA ARG A 78 7.36 2.39 6.73
C ARG A 78 7.68 2.57 5.24
N TYR A 79 6.90 3.36 4.51
CA TYR A 79 7.22 3.68 3.11
C TYR A 79 8.46 4.56 3.00
N GLN A 80 8.62 5.56 3.88
CA GLN A 80 9.82 6.41 3.92
C GLN A 80 11.08 5.58 4.24
N ASP A 81 11.01 4.70 5.25
CA ASP A 81 12.09 3.81 5.65
C ASP A 81 12.48 2.82 4.54
N ALA A 82 11.52 2.44 3.69
CA ALA A 82 11.76 1.63 2.49
C ALA A 82 12.40 2.40 1.32
N GLY A 83 12.62 3.71 1.46
CA GLY A 83 13.25 4.57 0.45
C GLY A 83 12.29 5.19 -0.56
N VAL A 84 10.99 5.22 -0.28
CA VAL A 84 10.02 5.97 -1.09
C VAL A 84 10.30 7.47 -0.97
N THR A 85 10.48 8.15 -2.10
CA THR A 85 10.73 9.60 -2.13
C THR A 85 9.43 10.40 -2.30
N ASP A 86 8.42 9.78 -2.89
CA ASP A 86 7.14 10.40 -3.22
C ASP A 86 6.01 9.43 -2.90
N LEU A 87 5.24 9.72 -1.86
CA LEU A 87 4.11 8.88 -1.47
C LEU A 87 2.80 9.55 -1.87
N ILE A 88 2.04 8.87 -2.74
CA ILE A 88 0.67 9.23 -3.08
C ILE A 88 -0.26 8.51 -2.10
N VAL A 89 -0.95 9.28 -1.26
CA VAL A 89 -1.97 8.73 -0.35
C VAL A 89 -3.34 8.85 -0.99
N VAL A 90 -4.07 7.73 -1.03
CA VAL A 90 -5.41 7.63 -1.62
C VAL A 90 -6.41 7.20 -0.55
N PRO A 91 -7.06 8.15 0.14
CA PRO A 91 -8.06 7.83 1.15
C PRO A 91 -9.36 7.35 0.51
N LEU A 92 -9.84 6.17 0.92
CA LEU A 92 -11.15 5.65 0.54
C LEU A 92 -12.29 6.32 1.32
N ASN A 93 -11.99 6.81 2.54
CA ASN A 93 -12.89 7.61 3.36
C ASN A 93 -12.12 8.75 4.05
N GLU A 94 -12.86 9.66 4.71
CA GLU A 94 -12.31 10.68 5.61
C GLU A 94 -11.06 11.42 5.06
N ARG A 95 -11.09 11.79 3.77
CA ARG A 95 -9.93 12.35 3.05
C ARG A 95 -9.26 13.50 3.80
N ARG A 96 -10.04 14.46 4.30
CA ARG A 96 -9.52 15.62 5.03
C ARG A 96 -8.79 15.20 6.30
N ARG A 97 -9.43 14.38 7.15
CA ARG A 97 -8.83 13.87 8.39
C ARG A 97 -7.55 13.08 8.11
N THR A 98 -7.54 12.25 7.07
CA THR A 98 -6.34 11.50 6.68
C THR A 98 -5.19 12.43 6.29
N LEU A 99 -5.47 13.51 5.55
CA LEU A 99 -4.43 14.48 5.18
C LEU A 99 -3.95 15.29 6.38
N ASP A 100 -4.86 15.73 7.24
CA ASP A 100 -4.52 16.49 8.46
C ASP A 100 -3.58 15.67 9.37
N LEU A 101 -3.77 14.35 9.48
CA LEU A 101 -2.88 13.44 10.21
C LEU A 101 -1.46 13.34 9.64
N LEU A 102 -1.28 13.64 8.36
CA LEU A 102 0.00 13.50 7.65
C LEU A 102 0.76 14.82 7.51
N THR A 103 0.07 15.95 7.70
CA THR A 103 0.64 17.29 7.61
C THR A 103 0.83 17.98 8.95
N GLY A 104 0.25 17.44 10.03
CA GLY A 104 0.47 17.89 11.41
C GLY A 104 1.75 17.34 11.99
#